data_AF-A0A1E7Z304-F1
#
_entry.id   AF-A0A1E7Z304-F1
#
_cell.length_a   1.000
_cell.length_b   1.000
_cell.length_c   1.000
_cell.angle_alpha   90.00
_cell.angle_beta   90.00
_cell.angle_gamma   90.00
#
_symmetry.space_group_name_H-M   'P 1'
#
loop_
_entity.id
_entity.type
_entity.pdbx_description
1 polymer ?
#
loop_
_entity_poly.entity_id
_entity_poly.type
_entity_poly.pdbx_seq_one_letter_code
_entity_poly.pdbx_strand_id
1 'polypeptide(L)' 'MADIFRGKVTRNKTFVVSGYAVTRKGYTRSAQVTVEALNRDDAIIRATAQLRWEGLTHFKALKVLEITTAYSSKLH' A
#
# COMPACT_ATOMS: atom_id res chain seq x y z
N MET A 1 -37.87 9.32 -5.39
CA MET A 1 -36.54 9.81 -5.84
C MET A 1 -35.74 10.10 -4.58
N ALA A 2 -34.61 9.47 -4.25
CA ALA A 2 -33.60 8.84 -5.09
C ALA A 2 -32.99 7.59 -4.43
N ASP A 3 -32.58 6.65 -5.28
CA ASP A 3 -31.62 5.58 -5.01
C ASP A 3 -30.31 6.17 -4.47
N ILE A 4 -29.90 5.82 -3.25
CA ILE A 4 -28.57 6.15 -2.73
C ILE A 4 -27.86 4.85 -2.38
N PHE A 5 -27.42 4.19 -3.45
CA PHE A 5 -26.32 3.24 -3.52
C PHE A 5 -26.21 2.26 -2.34
N ARG A 6 -26.67 1.03 -2.58
CA ARG A 6 -26.17 -0.21 -1.95
C ARG A 6 -24.68 -0.06 -1.63
N GLY A 7 -24.37 0.31 -0.39
CA GLY A 7 -23.02 0.44 0.11
C GLY A 7 -22.36 -0.94 0.09
N LYS A 8 -21.63 -1.24 -1.00
CA LYS A 8 -20.52 -2.17 -0.91
C LYS A 8 -19.68 -1.62 0.23
N VAL A 9 -19.67 -2.30 1.37
CA VAL A 9 -18.61 -2.14 2.37
C VAL A 9 -17.34 -2.41 1.59
N THR A 10 -16.67 -1.36 1.13
CA THR A 10 -15.38 -1.46 0.45
C THR A 10 -14.41 -1.87 1.56
N ARG A 11 -14.38 -3.17 1.86
CA ARG A 11 -13.47 -3.71 2.86
C ARG A 11 -12.07 -3.25 2.46
N ASN A 12 -11.34 -2.68 3.41
CA ASN A 12 -9.94 -2.37 3.19
C ASN A 12 -9.26 -3.65 2.73
N LYS A 13 -8.55 -3.53 1.61
CA LYS A 13 -7.72 -4.60 1.05
C LYS A 13 -6.30 -4.32 1.48
N THR A 14 -5.53 -5.37 1.70
CA THR A 14 -4.12 -5.23 2.01
C THR A 14 -3.35 -5.18 0.70
N PHE A 15 -2.45 -4.21 0.57
CA PHE A 15 -1.61 -4.02 -0.59
C PHE A 15 -0.14 -4.04 -0.18
N VAL A 16 0.69 -4.70 -0.98
CA VAL A 16 2.14 -4.58 -0.92
C VAL A 16 2.57 -3.62 -2.03
N VAL A 17 3.15 -2.50 -1.62
CA VAL A 17 3.70 -1.47 -2.50
C VAL A 17 5.22 -1.56 -2.44
N SER A 18 5.88 -1.85 -3.57
CA SER A 18 7.33 -1.87 -3.67
C SER A 18 7.85 -0.89 -4.71
N GLY A 19 9.04 -0.34 -4.46
CA GLY A 19 9.64 0.68 -5.29
C GLY A 19 10.99 1.15 -4.77
N TYR A 20 11.38 2.36 -5.17
CA TYR A 20 12.60 3.01 -4.69
C TYR A 20 12.27 4.28 -3.93
N ALA A 21 13.05 4.57 -2.88
CA ALA A 21 12.98 5.81 -2.13
C ALA A 21 14.39 6.35 -1.84
N VAL A 22 14.47 7.63 -1.56
CA VAL A 22 15.71 8.36 -1.29
C VAL A 22 15.82 8.61 0.21
N THR A 23 16.91 8.13 0.80
CA THR A 23 17.24 8.40 2.20
C THR A 23 17.50 9.89 2.44
N ARG A 24 17.43 10.35 3.71
CA ARG A 24 17.84 11.73 4.06
C ARG A 24 19.25 12.11 3.62
N LYS A 25 20.14 11.13 3.42
CA LYS A 25 21.51 11.33 2.95
C LYS A 25 21.65 11.35 1.41
N GLY A 26 20.54 11.25 0.67
CA GLY A 26 20.53 11.28 -0.80
C GLY A 26 20.73 9.92 -1.49
N TYR A 27 20.93 8.83 -0.74
CA TYR A 27 21.07 7.50 -1.33
C TYR A 27 19.72 6.91 -1.73
N THR A 28 19.66 6.32 -2.93
CA THR A 28 18.51 5.56 -3.41
C THR A 28 18.55 4.14 -2.84
N ARG A 29 17.44 3.68 -2.27
CA ARG A 29 17.29 2.30 -1.79
C ARG A 29 15.93 1.72 -2.18
N SER A 30 15.86 0.40 -2.24
CA SER A 30 14.58 -0.30 -2.35
C SER A 30 13.76 -0.07 -1.09
N ALA A 31 12.45 0.11 -1.28
CA ALA A 31 11.46 0.24 -0.23
C ALA A 31 10.26 -0.67 -0.56
N GLN A 32 9.76 -1.36 0.46
CA GLN A 32 8.56 -2.17 0.37
C GLN A 32 7.73 -1.90 1.61
N VAL A 33 6.45 -1.64 1.43
CA VAL A 33 5.50 -1.36 2.50
C VAL A 33 4.22 -2.11 2.25
N THR A 34 3.70 -2.72 3.30
CA THR A 34 2.37 -3.33 3.31
C THR A 34 1.39 -2.35 3.96
N VAL A 35 0.32 -1.98 3.25
CA VAL A 35 -0.68 -1.02 3.73
C VAL A 35 -2.09 -1.56 3.51
N GLU A 36 -3.00 -1.17 4.39
CA GLU A 36 -4.43 -1.35 4.14
C GLU A 36 -4.99 -0.12 3.43
N ALA A 37 -5.67 -0.35 2.30
CA ALA A 37 -6.22 0.71 1.47
C ALA A 37 -7.50 0.27 0.75
N LEU A 38 -8.27 1.25 0.28
CA LEU A 38 -9.50 1.00 -0.48
C LEU A 38 -9.21 0.56 -1.92
N ASN A 39 -8.13 1.07 -2.51
CA ASN A 39 -7.71 0.82 -3.88
C ASN A 39 -6.20 1.03 -4.05
N ARG A 40 -5.70 0.79 -5.27
CA ARG A 40 -4.28 0.92 -5.61
C ARG A 40 -3.71 2.32 -5.37
N ASP A 41 -4.45 3.37 -5.67
CA ASP A 41 -3.96 4.75 -5.55
C ASP A 41 -3.89 5.18 -4.09
N ASP A 42 -4.91 4.83 -3.30
CA ASP A 42 -4.91 5.01 -1.85
C ASP A 42 -3.75 4.22 -1.20
N ALA A 43 -3.44 3.02 -1.69
CA ALA A 43 -2.29 2.25 -1.23
C ALA A 43 -0.96 2.98 -1.48
N ILE A 44 -0.78 3.58 -2.66
CA ILE A 44 0.44 4.35 -2.98
C ILE A 44 0.55 5.58 -2.07
N ILE A 45 -0.54 6.31 -1.85
CA ILE A 45 -0.56 7.50 -0.99
C ILE A 45 -0.17 7.12 0.43
N ARG A 46 -0.78 6.07 0.99
CA ARG A 46 -0.48 5.58 2.34
C ARG A 46 0.95 5.07 2.48
N ALA A 47 1.43 4.29 1.51
CA ALA A 47 2.81 3.81 1.50
C ALA A 47 3.80 4.97 1.44
N THR A 48 3.52 6.00 0.63
CA THR A 48 4.36 7.20 0.54
C THR A 48 4.39 7.96 1.87
N ALA A 49 3.24 8.12 2.52
CA ALA A 49 3.16 8.77 3.82
C ALA A 49 3.97 8.01 4.88
N GLN A 50 3.83 6.68 4.95
CA GLN A 50 4.58 5.83 5.88
C GLN A 50 6.09 5.93 5.65
N LEU A 51 6.55 5.82 4.41
CA LEU A 51 7.98 5.95 4.07
C LEU A 51 8.52 7.34 4.42
N ARG A 52 7.71 8.39 4.27
CA ARG A 52 8.09 9.75 4.66
C ARG A 52 8.32 9.86 6.17
N TRP A 53 7.50 9.22 6.99
CA TRP A 53 7.70 9.13 8.44
C TRP A 53 9.00 8.39 8.80
N GLU A 54 9.38 7.38 8.02
CA GLU A 54 10.65 6.65 8.17
C GLU A 54 11.88 7.46 7.67
N GLY A 55 11.68 8.67 7.15
CA GLY A 55 12.75 9.51 6.62
C GLY A 55 13.17 9.14 5.20
N LEU A 56 12.34 8.39 4.47
CA LEU A 56 12.50 8.08 3.06
C LEU A 56 11.64 9.04 2.23
N THR A 57 12.27 9.74 1.30
CA THR A 57 11.67 10.78 0.47
C THR A 57 11.65 10.35 -0.99
N HIS A 58 10.89 11.06 -1.84
CA HIS A 58 10.87 10.80 -3.29
C HIS A 58 10.53 9.34 -3.64
N PHE A 59 9.61 8.74 -2.90
CA PHE A 59 9.20 7.36 -3.15
C PHE A 59 8.54 7.23 -4.53
N LYS A 60 9.03 6.28 -5.32
CA LYS A 60 8.44 5.90 -6.60
C LYS A 60 7.98 4.44 -6.53
N ALA A 61 6.67 4.25 -6.52
CA ALA A 61 6.07 2.93 -6.59
C ALA A 61 6.33 2.29 -7.97
N LEU A 62 6.85 1.07 -7.97
CA LEU A 62 7.07 0.26 -9.16
C LEU A 62 6.04 -0.85 -9.30
N LYS A 63 5.70 -1.49 -8.17
CA LYS A 63 4.77 -2.61 -8.13
C LYS A 63 3.81 -2.43 -6.98
N VAL A 64 2.52 -2.65 -7.25
CA VAL A 64 1.46 -2.66 -6.25
C VAL A 64 0.69 -3.95 -6.41
N LEU A 65 0.70 -4.78 -5.38
CA LEU A 65 0.02 -6.07 -5.34
C LEU A 65 -1.05 -6.04 -4.27
N GLU A 66 -2.28 -6.39 -4.63
CA GLU A 66 -3.30 -6.72 -3.64
C GLU A 66 -2.98 -8.10 -3.06
N ILE A 67 -2.84 -8.20 -1.74
CA ILE A 67 -2.75 -9.48 -1.04
C ILE A 67 -4.10 -9.75 -0.39
N THR A 68 -4.75 -10.82 -0.83
CA THR A 68 -5.89 -11.38 -0.11
C THR A 68 -5.31 -12.24 1.00
N THR A 69 -5.57 -11.89 2.25
CA THR A 69 -5.22 -12.71 3.43
C THR A 69 -6.05 -13.99 3.41
N ALA A 70 -5.72 -14.90 2.51
CA ALA A 70 -6.16 -16.28 2.48
C ALA A 70 -4.93 -17.17 2.72
N TYR A 71 -4.14 -16.85 3.76
CA TYR A 71 -3.24 -17.85 4.33
C TYR A 71 -4.10 -18.78 5.17
N SER A 72 -4.67 -19.81 4.52
CA SER A 72 -5.04 -21.01 5.24
C SER A 72 -3.76 -21.60 5.81
N SER A 73 -3.66 -21.53 7.13
CA SER A 73 -2.82 -22.39 7.94
C SER A 73 -3.04 -23.85 7.52
N LYS A 74 -2.11 -24.43 6.75
CA LYS A 74 -1.91 -25.87 6.68
C LYS A 74 -0.59 -26.17 5.99
N LEU A 75 0.36 -26.66 6.79
CA LEU A 75 1.46 -27.57 6.47
C LEU A 75 2.21 -27.72 7.79
N HIS A 76 1.64 -28.48 8.73
CA HIS A 76 1.93 -29.91 9.02
C HIS A 76 3.33 -30.12 9.55
#